data_AF-A0A0M2EZ31-F1
#
_entry.id   AF-A0A0M2EZ31-F1
#
_cell.length_a   1.000
_cell.length_b   1.000
_cell.length_c   1.000
_cell.angle_alpha   90.00
_cell.angle_beta   90.00
_cell.angle_gamma   90.00
#
_symmetry.space_group_name_H-M   'P 1'
#
loop_
_entity.id
_entity.type
_entity.pdbx_description
1 polymer ?
#
loop_
_entity_poly.entity_id
_entity_poly.type
_entity_poly.pdbx_seq_one_letter_code
_entity_poly.pdbx_strand_id
1 'polypeptide(L)' 'MPHHSPWELIKLTYMIGFVISLIVTFLLSKDKSLLIRFFASLIVGLTWPLSFPVVLLFSIF' A
#
# COMPACT_ATOMS: atom_id res chain seq x y z
N MET A 1 31.01 8.73 1.94
CA MET A 1 29.81 7.90 2.18
C MET A 1 28.62 8.81 1.90
N PRO A 2 27.76 8.53 0.90
CA PRO A 2 26.62 9.40 0.66
C PRO A 2 25.81 9.47 1.95
N HIS A 3 25.70 10.67 2.52
CA HIS A 3 24.78 10.94 3.63
C HIS A 3 23.37 10.84 3.04
N HIS A 4 22.86 9.61 2.92
CA HIS A 4 21.44 9.41 2.66
C HIS A 4 20.72 10.05 3.83
N SER A 5 20.19 11.25 3.58
CA SER A 5 19.43 11.96 4.58
C SER A 5 18.28 11.03 5.02
N PRO A 6 17.93 10.98 6.32
CA PRO A 6 16.82 10.16 6.80
C PRO A 6 15.54 10.36 5.98
N TRP A 7 15.39 11.55 5.39
CA TRP A 7 14.35 11.92 4.45
C TRP A 7 14.27 11.07 3.17
N GLU A 8 15.40 10.67 2.59
CA GLU A 8 15.41 9.79 1.41
C GLU A 8 14.91 8.39 1.75
N LEU A 9 15.33 7.85 2.89
CA LEU A 9 14.88 6.54 3.38
C LEU A 9 13.38 6.52 3.64
N ILE A 10 12.84 7.59 4.24
CA ILE A 10 11.38 7.71 4.49
C ILE A 10 10.63 7.73 3.16
N LYS A 11 11.07 8.54 2.19
CA LYS A 11 10.44 8.60 0.86
C LYS A 11 10.48 7.25 0.14
N LEU A 12 11.62 6.56 0.17
CA LEU A 12 11.78 5.25 -0.45
C LEU A 12 10.84 4.21 0.21
N THR A 13 10.82 4.18 1.54
CA THR A 13 9.96 3.26 2.31
C THR A 13 8.48 3.52 2.03
N TYR A 14 8.07 4.80 1.97
CA TYR A 14 6.70 5.18 1.60
C TYR A 14 6.34 4.81 0.16
N MET A 15 7.25 5.00 -0.80
CA MET A 15 7.02 4.59 -2.19
C MET A 15 6.89 3.07 -2.33
N ILE A 16 7.78 2.32 -1.69
CA ILE A 16 7.75 0.84 -1.73
C ILE A 16 6.47 0.35 -1.06
N GLY A 17 6.14 0.86 0.13
CA GLY A 17 4.93 0.49 0.87
C GLY A 17 3.65 0.84 0.11
N PHE A 18 3.60 1.99 -0.55
CA PHE A 18 2.51 2.40 -1.43
C PHE A 18 2.32 1.39 -2.56
N VAL A 19 3.37 1.04 -3.30
CA VAL A 19 3.28 0.11 -4.45
C VAL A 19 2.84 -1.28 -3.98
N ILE A 20 3.43 -1.80 -2.91
CA ILE A 20 3.09 -3.13 -2.39
C ILE A 20 1.63 -3.19 -1.93
N SER A 21 1.20 -2.21 -1.13
CA SER A 21 -0.18 -2.16 -0.63
C SER A 21 -1.20 -2.00 -1.76
N LEU A 22 -0.91 -1.17 -2.78
CA LEU A 22 -1.76 -1.03 -3.96
C LEU A 22 -1.93 -2.36 -4.69
N ILE A 23 -0.83 -3.09 -4.94
CA ILE A 23 -0.86 -4.40 -5.60
C ILE A 23 -1.64 -5.40 -4.75
N VAL A 24 -1.33 -5.51 -3.45
CA VAL A 24 -1.97 -6.47 -2.54
C VAL A 24 -3.47 -6.19 -2.43
N THR A 25 -3.87 -4.96 -2.15
CA THR A 25 -5.30 -4.59 -2.04
C THR A 25 -6.04 -4.74 -3.35
N PHE A 26 -5.39 -4.44 -4.47
CA PHE A 26 -5.96 -4.65 -5.79
C PHE A 26 -6.14 -6.14 -6.10
N LEU A 27 -5.23 -7.00 -5.66
CA LEU A 27 -5.35 -8.46 -5.85
C LEU A 27 -6.43 -9.07 -4.93
N LEU A 28 -6.53 -8.56 -3.70
CA LEU A 28 -7.45 -9.05 -2.68
C LEU A 28 -8.90 -8.61 -2.96
N SER A 29 -9.11 -7.40 -3.46
CA SER A 29 -10.43 -6.96 -3.91
C SER A 29 -10.84 -7.77 -5.15
N LYS A 30 -11.75 -8.72 -4.99
CA LYS A 30 -12.34 -9.53 -6.09
C LYS A 30 -13.62 -8.91 -6.68
N ASP A 31 -13.84 -7.62 -6.47
CA ASP A 31 -15.02 -6.92 -6.98
C ASP A 31 -15.08 -6.85 -8.50
N LYS A 32 -16.30 -6.96 -9.04
CA LYS A 32 -16.57 -6.88 -10.50
C LYS A 32 -16.32 -5.49 -11.08
N SER A 33 -16.34 -4.44 -10.25
CA SER A 33 -16.10 -3.06 -10.69
C SER A 33 -14.62 -2.70 -10.54
N LEU A 34 -13.91 -2.67 -11.68
CA LEU A 34 -12.48 -2.34 -11.74
C LEU A 34 -12.18 -0.92 -11.23
N LEU A 35 -13.09 0.04 -11.43
CA LEU A 35 -12.95 1.42 -10.94
C LEU A 35 -12.95 1.48 -9.41
N ILE A 36 -13.91 0.80 -8.77
CA ILE A 36 -14.02 0.77 -7.31
C ILE A 36 -12.79 0.07 -6.72
N ARG A 37 -12.33 -1.01 -7.36
CA ARG A 37 -11.09 -1.72 -7.00
C ARG A 37 -9.88 -0.81 -7.01
N PHE A 38 -9.72 -0.02 -8.09
CA PHE A 38 -8.60 0.89 -8.24
C PHE A 38 -8.66 1.99 -7.17
N PHE A 39 -9.80 2.66 -7.02
CA PHE A 39 -10.00 3.70 -5.99
C PHE A 39 -9.75 3.16 -4.57
N ALA A 40 -10.28 1.98 -4.24
CA ALA A 40 -10.07 1.36 -2.93
C ALA A 40 -8.58 1.03 -2.70
N SER A 41 -7.93 0.39 -3.68
CA SER A 41 -6.49 0.08 -3.59
C SER A 41 -5.62 1.34 -3.48
N LEU A 42 -6.01 2.44 -4.14
CA LEU A 42 -5.28 3.70 -4.14
C LEU A 42 -5.41 4.42 -2.79
N ILE A 43 -6.61 4.42 -2.21
CA ILE A 43 -6.86 4.96 -0.85
C ILE A 43 -6.07 4.16 0.19
N VAL A 44 -6.16 2.83 0.14
CA VAL A 44 -5.42 1.94 1.07
C VAL A 44 -3.92 2.08 0.88
N GLY A 45 -3.46 2.26 -0.36
CA GLY A 45 -2.07 2.54 -0.68
C GLY A 45 -1.60 3.86 -0.10
N LEU A 46 -2.39 4.92 -0.19
CA LEU A 46 -2.07 6.21 0.43
C LEU A 46 -1.97 6.13 1.94
N THR A 47 -2.84 5.33 2.58
CA THR A 47 -2.87 5.14 4.03
C THR A 47 -2.09 3.90 4.49
N TRP A 48 -1.20 3.36 3.64
CA TRP A 48 -0.49 2.11 3.88
C TRP A 48 0.24 1.98 5.24
N PRO A 49 0.83 3.03 5.86
CA PRO A 49 1.51 2.88 7.14
C PRO A 49 0.57 2.39 8.26
N LEU A 50 -0.73 2.68 8.13
CA LEU A 50 -1.78 2.28 9.05
C LEU A 50 -2.60 1.09 8.50
N SER A 51 -2.94 1.11 7.21
CA SER A 51 -3.88 0.16 6.61
C SER A 51 -3.25 -1.16 6.18
N PHE A 52 -1.97 -1.19 5.82
CA PHE A 52 -1.29 -2.40 5.37
C PHE A 52 -1.30 -3.55 6.39
N PRO A 53 -0.97 -3.34 7.69
CA PRO A 53 -1.05 -4.42 8.69
C PRO A 53 -2.49 -4.92 8.87
N VAL A 54 -3.48 -4.04 8.78
CA VAL A 54 -4.90 -4.41 8.90
C VAL A 54 -5.36 -5.26 7.72
N VAL A 55 -4.97 -4.91 6.49
CA VAL A 55 -5.28 -5.70 5.28
C VAL A 55 -4.64 -7.08 5.33
N LEU A 56 -3.40 -7.19 5.83
CA LEU A 56 -2.74 -8.48 6.03
C LEU A 56 -3.47 -9.34 7.06
N LEU A 57 -3.92 -8.75 8.18
CA LEU A 57 -4.72 -9.46 9.17
C LEU A 57 -6.02 -9.98 8.56
N PHE A 58 -6.76 -9.15 7.82
CA PHE A 58 -7.97 -9.57 7.10
C PHE A 58 -7.72 -10.62 6.02
N SER A 59 -6.49 -10.75 5.50
CA SER A 59 -6.15 -11.82 4.56
C SER A 59 -5.87 -13.16 5.23
N ILE A 60 -5.60 -13.19 6.54
CA ILE A 60 -5.27 -14.40 7.30
C ILE A 60 -6.52 -15.01 7.95
N PHE A 61 -7.52 -14.19 8.28
CA PHE A 61 -8.83 -14.60 8.82
C PHE A 61 -9.85 -14.87 7.71
#